data_AF-A0A368P9G4-F1
#
_entry.id   AF-A0A368P9G4-F1
#
_cell.length_a   1.000
_cell.length_b   1.000
_cell.length_c   1.000
_cell.angle_alpha   90.00
_cell.angle_beta   90.00
_cell.angle_gamma   90.00
#
_symmetry.space_group_name_H-M   'P 1'
#
loop_
_entity.id
_entity.type
_entity.pdbx_description
1 polymer ?
#
loop_
_entity_poly.entity_id
_entity_poly.type
_entity_poly.pdbx_seq_one_letter_code
_entity_poly.pdbx_strand_id
1 'polypeptide(L)'
;MKQYILLFFALALTVSCKKTVENTTDETSKIVNSEVADEVQNEVQEVEPSVASLKEELTAKGFETFDYVDAKTKDTILMQKYFMVFLKKGPIRTQNEQVIKELQEDHLEHLSRMYEEGYADLIGPFGDDGDIRGIAVYNVPTLKMADSLAKLDPMVKSGNLEIEVHPWWTAKGQSLR
;
A
#
# COMPACT_ATOMS: atom_id res chain seq x y z
N MET A 1 -10.37 38.04 -60.34
CA MET A 1 -11.06 36.73 -60.35
C MET A 1 -10.34 35.81 -59.39
N LYS A 2 -11.09 35.20 -58.47
CA LYS A 2 -10.64 34.37 -57.34
C LYS A 2 -10.06 33.04 -57.84
N GLN A 3 -9.06 32.47 -57.15
CA GLN A 3 -9.24 31.22 -56.38
C GLN A 3 -7.99 30.86 -55.55
N TYR A 4 -8.25 30.21 -54.43
CA TYR A 4 -7.49 30.24 -53.19
C TYR A 4 -6.67 28.97 -52.93
N ILE A 5 -5.63 29.19 -52.12
CA ILE A 5 -4.84 28.30 -51.26
C ILE A 5 -5.65 27.13 -50.66
N LEU A 6 -5.06 25.93 -50.66
CA LEU A 6 -5.53 24.76 -49.91
C LEU A 6 -4.42 24.27 -48.96
N LEU A 7 -4.58 24.64 -47.69
CA LEU A 7 -3.87 24.15 -46.51
C LEU A 7 -4.63 22.93 -45.98
N PHE A 8 -3.98 21.77 -45.87
CA PHE A 8 -4.53 20.60 -45.18
C PHE A 8 -4.28 20.75 -43.67
N PHE A 9 -5.34 21.08 -42.93
CA PHE A 9 -5.37 21.02 -41.47
C PHE A 9 -6.33 19.90 -41.07
N ALA A 10 -5.80 18.84 -40.45
CA ALA A 10 -6.59 17.75 -39.89
C ALA A 10 -7.16 18.21 -38.54
N LEU A 11 -8.49 18.32 -38.46
CA LEU A 11 -9.22 18.59 -37.23
C LEU A 11 -10.23 17.46 -36.99
N ALA A 12 -9.92 16.61 -36.02
CA ALA A 12 -10.85 15.63 -35.48
C ALA A 12 -11.87 16.35 -34.57
N LEU A 13 -13.16 16.19 -34.86
CA LEU A 13 -14.26 16.61 -34.00
C LEU A 13 -15.08 15.38 -33.61
N THR A 14 -15.06 15.05 -32.32
CA THR A 14 -15.96 14.10 -31.66
C THR A 14 -17.24 14.82 -31.21
N VAL A 15 -18.40 14.29 -31.60
CA VAL A 15 -19.76 14.67 -31.15
C VAL A 15 -20.33 13.42 -30.45
N SER A 16 -20.49 13.34 -29.13
CA SER A 16 -21.49 13.92 -28.20
C SER A 16 -22.80 13.09 -28.04
N CYS A 17 -22.99 12.53 -26.82
CA CYS A 17 -24.23 12.22 -26.04
C CYS A 17 -25.34 11.32 -26.66
N LYS A 18 -26.21 10.55 -25.97
CA LYS A 18 -26.60 10.32 -24.55
C LYS A 18 -27.49 9.03 -24.50
N LYS A 19 -27.54 8.38 -23.32
CA LYS A 19 -28.55 7.44 -22.72
C LYS A 19 -29.80 7.03 -23.53
N THR A 20 -30.30 5.79 -23.36
CA THR A 20 -31.40 5.40 -22.43
C THR A 20 -31.65 3.86 -22.45
N VAL A 21 -32.12 3.35 -21.31
CA VAL A 21 -32.52 1.98 -20.95
C VAL A 21 -33.87 1.61 -21.57
N GLU A 22 -34.05 0.37 -22.03
CA GLU A 22 -35.36 -0.30 -22.09
C GLU A 22 -35.25 -1.79 -21.72
N ASN A 23 -36.17 -2.21 -20.83
CA ASN A 23 -36.48 -3.56 -20.42
C ASN A 23 -37.41 -4.23 -21.44
N THR A 24 -37.28 -5.55 -21.63
CA THR A 24 -38.37 -6.39 -22.12
C THR A 24 -38.36 -7.74 -21.38
N THR A 25 -39.31 -7.89 -20.46
CA THR A 25 -39.97 -9.15 -20.03
C THR A 25 -40.68 -9.78 -21.24
N ASP A 26 -40.82 -11.09 -21.43
CA ASP A 26 -41.56 -12.04 -20.60
C ASP A 26 -41.50 -13.41 -21.34
N GLU A 27 -41.36 -14.52 -20.62
CA GLU A 27 -42.31 -15.65 -20.71
C GLU A 27 -41.99 -16.69 -19.63
N THR A 28 -43.04 -17.11 -18.94
CA THR A 28 -43.04 -17.83 -17.67
C THR A 28 -43.63 -19.24 -17.83
N SER A 29 -43.28 -20.14 -16.89
CA SER A 29 -44.04 -21.35 -16.46
C SER A 29 -43.60 -22.69 -17.08
N LYS A 30 -43.49 -23.85 -16.39
CA LYS A 30 -43.83 -24.28 -15.02
C LYS A 30 -43.38 -25.76 -14.78
N ILE A 31 -42.78 -26.04 -13.60
CA ILE A 31 -42.88 -27.22 -12.66
C ILE A 31 -42.47 -28.68 -13.07
N VAL A 32 -41.53 -29.32 -12.32
CA VAL A 32 -41.68 -30.39 -11.27
C VAL A 32 -40.40 -31.27 -11.12
N ASN A 33 -39.91 -31.33 -9.87
CA ASN A 33 -39.02 -32.26 -9.14
C ASN A 33 -38.48 -33.57 -9.76
N SER A 34 -37.22 -33.92 -9.41
CA SER A 34 -36.84 -35.21 -8.78
C SER A 34 -35.36 -35.25 -8.35
N GLU A 35 -35.16 -35.45 -7.05
CA GLU A 35 -34.07 -36.13 -6.30
C GLU A 35 -32.64 -36.34 -6.86
N VAL A 36 -31.70 -35.91 -6.00
CA VAL A 36 -30.49 -36.61 -5.51
C VAL A 36 -29.38 -36.91 -6.53
N ALA A 37 -28.30 -36.12 -6.43
CA ALA A 37 -26.96 -36.67 -6.45
C ALA A 37 -26.09 -35.86 -5.47
N ASP A 38 -25.66 -36.60 -4.45
CA ASP A 38 -24.60 -36.33 -3.50
C ASP A 38 -23.38 -35.66 -4.17
N GLU A 39 -23.10 -34.40 -3.83
CA GLU A 39 -21.76 -33.85 -3.99
C GLU A 39 -21.33 -33.32 -2.62
N VAL A 40 -20.61 -34.20 -1.93
CA VAL A 40 -19.74 -33.87 -0.81
C VAL A 40 -18.80 -32.76 -1.28
N GLN A 41 -19.14 -31.52 -0.95
CA GLN A 41 -18.23 -30.40 -1.08
C GLN A 41 -17.10 -30.62 -0.09
N ASN A 42 -16.01 -31.15 -0.63
CA ASN A 42 -14.71 -31.19 -0.01
C ASN A 42 -14.24 -29.73 0.11
N GLU A 43 -14.67 -29.04 1.17
CA GLU A 43 -14.09 -27.77 1.58
C GLU A 43 -12.61 -28.02 1.89
N VAL A 44 -11.76 -27.68 0.91
CA VAL A 44 -10.34 -27.48 1.15
C VAL A 44 -10.26 -26.24 2.04
N GLN A 45 -10.28 -26.48 3.35
CA GLN A 45 -10.02 -25.47 4.35
C GLN A 45 -8.60 -24.96 4.11
N GLU A 46 -8.50 -23.73 3.59
CA GLU A 46 -7.27 -22.99 3.46
C GLU A 46 -6.64 -22.91 4.85
N VAL A 47 -5.55 -23.65 5.06
CA VAL A 47 -4.89 -23.76 6.36
C VAL A 47 -4.12 -22.47 6.59
N GLU A 48 -4.81 -21.48 7.17
CA GLU A 48 -4.15 -20.33 7.80
C GLU A 48 -3.02 -20.85 8.70
N PRO A 49 -1.77 -20.38 8.52
CA PRO A 49 -0.66 -20.87 9.29
C PRO A 49 -0.95 -20.65 10.78
N SER A 50 -0.74 -21.71 11.58
CA SER A 50 -0.86 -21.60 13.03
C SER A 50 0.06 -20.47 13.55
N VAL A 51 -0.35 -19.81 14.64
CA VAL A 51 0.46 -18.74 15.26
C VAL A 51 1.88 -19.22 15.60
N ALA A 52 2.03 -20.51 15.96
CA ALA A 52 3.32 -21.14 16.21
C ALA A 52 4.20 -21.20 14.94
N SER A 53 3.66 -21.70 13.82
CA SER A 53 4.41 -21.75 12.55
C SER A 53 4.80 -20.36 12.04
N LEU A 54 3.92 -19.36 12.20
CA LEU A 54 4.23 -17.98 11.81
C LEU A 54 5.37 -17.41 12.67
N LYS A 55 5.35 -17.67 13.98
CA LYS A 55 6.41 -17.25 14.90
C LYS A 55 7.76 -17.89 14.55
N GLU A 56 7.77 -19.17 14.21
CA GLU A 56 8.97 -19.88 13.75
C GLU A 56 9.52 -19.27 12.46
N GLU A 57 8.67 -18.98 11.47
CA GLU A 57 9.06 -18.35 10.21
C GLU A 57 9.65 -16.95 10.43
N LEU A 58 8.99 -16.12 11.23
CA LEU A 58 9.45 -14.77 11.57
C LEU A 58 10.80 -14.82 12.29
N THR A 59 10.95 -15.74 13.23
CA THR A 59 12.22 -15.95 13.96
C THR A 59 13.33 -16.38 12.99
N ALA A 60 13.05 -17.30 12.06
CA ALA A 60 13.99 -17.74 11.05
C ALA A 60 14.43 -16.59 10.11
N LYS A 61 13.52 -15.65 9.84
CA LYS A 61 13.79 -14.41 9.07
C LYS A 61 14.47 -13.30 9.91
N GLY A 62 14.72 -13.54 11.20
CA GLY A 62 15.40 -12.62 12.11
C GLY A 62 14.50 -11.55 12.71
N PHE A 63 13.17 -11.67 12.59
CA PHE A 63 12.23 -10.77 13.26
C PHE A 63 12.13 -11.07 14.74
N GLU A 64 11.98 -10.00 15.53
CA GLU A 64 11.69 -10.12 16.96
C GLU A 64 10.18 -10.14 17.18
N THR A 65 9.73 -11.14 17.96
CA THR A 65 8.32 -11.34 18.30
C THR A 65 8.16 -11.70 19.78
N PHE A 66 6.97 -11.45 20.33
CA PHE A 66 6.59 -11.96 21.65
C PHE A 66 5.08 -12.20 21.75
N ASP A 67 4.66 -12.97 22.74
CA ASP A 67 3.26 -13.29 22.96
C ASP A 67 2.65 -12.30 23.98
N TYR A 68 1.54 -11.67 23.62
CA TYR A 68 0.76 -10.80 24.51
C TYR A 68 -0.60 -11.44 24.79
N VAL A 69 -0.98 -11.58 26.06
CA VAL A 69 -2.29 -12.13 26.44
C VAL A 69 -3.26 -10.98 26.69
N ASP A 70 -4.32 -10.89 25.90
CA ASP A 70 -5.34 -9.86 26.12
C ASP A 70 -6.07 -10.11 27.44
N ALA A 71 -6.13 -9.08 28.28
CA ALA A 71 -6.67 -9.21 29.63
C ALA A 71 -8.17 -9.55 29.64
N LYS A 72 -8.92 -9.15 28.62
CA LYS A 72 -10.38 -9.31 28.52
C LYS A 72 -10.75 -10.61 27.82
N THR A 73 -10.18 -10.87 26.65
CA THR A 73 -10.55 -12.04 25.84
C THR A 73 -9.78 -13.30 26.25
N LYS A 74 -8.62 -13.13 26.92
CA LYS A 74 -7.66 -14.22 27.22
C LYS A 74 -6.99 -14.82 25.99
N ASP A 75 -7.18 -14.21 24.83
CA ASP A 75 -6.52 -14.63 23.60
C ASP A 75 -5.03 -14.28 23.65
N THR A 76 -4.22 -15.13 23.02
CA THR A 76 -2.80 -14.86 22.80
C THR A 76 -2.62 -14.19 21.45
N ILE A 77 -2.00 -13.00 21.47
CA ILE A 77 -1.72 -12.17 20.30
C ILE A 77 -0.20 -12.21 20.05
N LEU A 78 0.19 -12.55 18.82
CA LEU A 78 1.59 -12.45 18.40
C LEU A 78 1.94 -10.99 18.11
N MET A 79 2.82 -10.42 18.90
CA MET A 79 3.39 -9.09 18.69
C MET A 79 4.65 -9.21 17.85
N GLN A 80 4.81 -8.35 16.85
CA GLN A 80 6.02 -8.24 16.05
C GLN A 80 6.63 -6.84 16.19
N LYS A 81 7.96 -6.78 16.20
CA LYS A 81 8.68 -5.51 16.11
C LYS A 81 8.76 -5.04 14.67
N TYR A 82 8.33 -3.80 14.47
CA TYR A 82 8.45 -3.00 13.26
C TYR A 82 9.33 -1.79 13.55
N PHE A 83 9.56 -0.95 12.55
CA PHE A 83 10.28 0.30 12.70
C PHE A 83 9.44 1.48 12.19
N MET A 84 9.07 2.37 13.09
CA MET A 84 8.42 3.63 12.74
C MET A 84 9.51 4.60 12.25
N VAL A 85 9.40 5.01 10.99
CA VAL A 85 10.29 5.98 10.35
C VAL A 85 9.55 7.30 10.23
N PHE A 86 10.03 8.32 10.93
CA PHE A 86 9.60 9.69 10.73
C PHE A 86 10.44 10.35 9.65
N LEU A 87 9.78 10.93 8.65
CA LEU A 87 10.39 11.77 7.63
C LEU A 87 10.24 13.23 8.05
N LYS A 88 11.33 13.87 8.47
CA LYS A 88 11.36 15.23 9.01
C LYS A 88 11.88 16.21 7.98
N LYS A 89 11.51 17.48 8.10
CA LYS A 89 12.06 18.56 7.25
C LYS A 89 13.59 18.59 7.41
N GLY A 90 14.33 18.37 6.32
CA GLY A 90 15.79 18.38 6.32
C GLY A 90 16.39 19.80 6.28
N PRO A 91 17.72 19.96 6.37
CA PRO A 91 18.36 21.28 6.48
C PRO A 91 18.31 22.08 5.17
N ILE A 92 18.10 21.45 4.02
CA ILE A 92 18.03 22.14 2.74
C ILE A 92 16.61 22.65 2.49
N ARG A 93 16.51 23.97 2.22
CA ARG A 93 15.23 24.70 2.12
C ARG A 93 15.04 25.45 0.80
N THR A 94 16.10 25.61 0.02
CA THR A 94 16.06 26.38 -1.22
C THR A 94 16.81 25.62 -2.29
N GLN A 95 16.08 25.16 -3.29
CA GLN A 95 16.62 24.50 -4.47
C GLN A 95 15.78 24.94 -5.68
N ASN A 96 16.31 24.66 -6.86
CA ASN A 96 15.58 24.88 -8.11
C ASN A 96 14.28 24.05 -8.12
N GLU A 97 13.16 24.65 -8.54
CA GLU A 97 11.85 23.99 -8.55
C GLU A 97 11.83 22.70 -9.38
N GLN A 98 12.54 22.68 -10.52
CA GLN A 98 12.66 21.49 -11.36
C GLN A 98 13.40 20.36 -10.62
N VAL A 99 14.45 20.69 -9.87
CA VAL A 99 15.21 19.72 -9.07
C VAL A 99 14.35 19.16 -7.92
N ILE A 100 13.58 20.01 -7.23
CA ILE A 100 12.67 19.55 -6.18
C ILE A 100 11.59 18.62 -6.74
N LYS A 101 11.07 18.94 -7.92
CA LYS A 101 10.07 18.10 -8.58
C LYS A 101 10.64 16.72 -8.94
N GLU A 102 11.82 16.66 -9.53
CA GLU A 102 12.50 15.40 -9.86
C GLU A 102 12.78 14.57 -8.59
N LEU A 103 13.30 15.19 -7.54
CA LEU A 103 13.52 14.51 -6.26
C LEU A 103 12.22 13.98 -5.64
N GLN A 104 11.10 14.68 -5.83
CA GLN A 104 9.81 14.27 -5.32
C GLN A 104 9.27 13.06 -6.09
N GLU A 105 9.49 13.01 -7.41
CA GLU A 105 9.15 11.85 -8.24
C GLU A 105 9.97 10.62 -7.83
N ASP A 106 11.29 10.77 -7.69
CA ASP A 106 12.18 9.68 -7.27
C ASP A 106 11.88 9.20 -5.83
N HIS A 107 11.47 10.11 -4.95
CA HIS A 107 11.02 9.78 -3.60
C HIS A 107 9.76 8.90 -3.61
N LEU A 108 8.76 9.26 -4.43
CA LEU A 108 7.55 8.47 -4.57
C LEU A 108 7.83 7.08 -5.17
N GLU A 109 8.73 6.99 -6.16
CA GLU A 109 9.17 5.70 -6.71
C GLU A 109 9.85 4.84 -5.64
N HIS A 110 10.75 5.43 -4.85
CA HIS A 110 11.39 4.73 -3.74
C HIS A 110 10.36 4.17 -2.74
N LEU A 111 9.38 4.98 -2.33
CA LEU A 111 8.34 4.56 -1.40
C LEU A 111 7.43 3.48 -1.98
N SER A 112 7.06 3.58 -3.26
CA SER A 112 6.26 2.55 -3.95
C SER A 112 6.98 1.20 -3.92
N ARG A 113 8.27 1.21 -4.29
CA ARG A 113 9.09 -0.01 -4.24
C ARG A 113 9.20 -0.59 -2.83
N MET A 114 9.40 0.26 -1.82
CA MET A 114 9.47 -0.18 -0.42
C MET A 114 8.20 -0.91 0.02
N TYR A 115 7.03 -0.46 -0.44
CA TYR A 115 5.76 -1.12 -0.17
C TYR A 115 5.61 -2.42 -0.98
N GLU A 116 5.84 -2.37 -2.29
CA GLU A 116 5.72 -3.52 -3.20
C GLU A 116 6.65 -4.69 -2.84
N GLU A 117 7.87 -4.39 -2.38
CA GLU A 117 8.85 -5.38 -1.95
C GLU A 117 8.62 -5.86 -0.51
N GLY A 118 7.61 -5.33 0.19
CA GLY A 118 7.24 -5.73 1.55
C GLY A 118 8.17 -5.21 2.65
N TYR A 119 9.03 -4.23 2.35
CA TYR A 119 9.86 -3.57 3.36
C TYR A 119 9.08 -2.56 4.20
N ALA A 120 7.96 -2.05 3.71
CA ALA A 120 7.08 -1.11 4.42
C ALA A 120 5.61 -1.54 4.29
N ASP A 121 4.88 -1.51 5.41
CA ASP A 121 3.47 -1.91 5.46
C ASP A 121 2.51 -0.69 5.44
N LEU A 122 2.98 0.48 5.90
CA LEU A 122 2.22 1.74 5.88
C LEU A 122 3.14 2.88 5.48
N ILE A 123 2.68 3.77 4.60
CA ILE A 123 3.41 4.96 4.17
C ILE A 123 2.39 6.08 3.97
N GLY A 124 2.67 7.27 4.49
CA GLY A 124 1.80 8.42 4.24
C GLY A 124 2.34 9.74 4.75
N PRO A 125 1.96 10.86 4.10
CA PRO A 125 2.28 12.19 4.58
C PRO A 125 1.39 12.57 5.77
N PHE A 126 1.86 13.50 6.59
CA PHE A 126 0.98 14.22 7.51
C PHE A 126 0.17 15.27 6.74
N GLY A 127 -1.04 15.55 7.22
CA GLY A 127 -1.95 16.51 6.61
C GLY A 127 -1.73 17.97 7.04
N ASP A 128 -0.76 18.21 7.92
CA ASP A 128 -0.39 19.55 8.39
C ASP A 128 0.98 19.99 7.84
N ASP A 129 1.39 21.21 8.17
CA ASP A 129 2.71 21.76 7.82
C ASP A 129 3.73 21.65 8.97
N GLY A 130 3.63 20.58 9.75
CA GLY A 130 4.54 20.31 10.86
C GLY A 130 5.99 20.02 10.43
N ASP A 131 6.87 19.86 11.41
CA ASP A 131 8.27 19.47 11.17
C ASP A 131 8.39 18.03 10.64
N ILE A 132 7.41 17.18 10.96
CA ILE A 132 7.32 15.83 10.45
C ILE A 132 6.43 15.84 9.21
N ARG A 133 6.97 15.43 8.08
CA ARG A 133 6.32 15.47 6.76
C ARG A 133 5.54 14.20 6.46
N GLY A 134 5.94 13.08 7.04
CA GLY A 134 5.24 11.82 6.89
C GLY A 134 5.84 10.73 7.78
N ILE A 135 5.24 9.55 7.67
CA ILE A 135 5.72 8.33 8.30
C ILE A 135 5.79 7.18 7.30
N ALA A 136 6.66 6.24 7.61
CA ALA A 136 6.57 4.88 7.10
C ALA A 136 6.72 3.88 8.25
N VAL A 137 6.00 2.76 8.17
CA VAL A 137 6.17 1.62 9.09
C VAL A 137 6.91 0.53 8.34
N TYR A 138 8.18 0.32 8.67
CA TYR A 138 9.01 -0.68 8.04
C TYR A 138 8.86 -2.05 8.70
N ASN A 139 8.71 -3.07 7.86
CA ASN A 139 8.59 -4.48 8.19
C ASN A 139 9.91 -5.20 7.88
N VAL A 140 10.93 -4.89 8.69
CA VAL A 140 12.29 -5.41 8.53
C VAL A 140 12.82 -5.94 9.87
N PRO A 141 13.77 -6.89 9.87
CA PRO A 141 14.20 -7.55 11.11
C PRO A 141 15.03 -6.65 12.05
N THR A 142 15.71 -5.62 11.55
CA THR A 142 16.68 -4.85 12.36
C THR A 142 16.61 -3.35 12.15
N LEU A 143 16.95 -2.60 13.20
CA LEU A 143 17.04 -1.14 13.16
C LEU A 143 18.05 -0.67 12.12
N LYS A 144 19.18 -1.37 12.00
CA LYS A 144 20.22 -1.05 11.00
C LYS A 144 19.68 -1.16 9.58
N MET A 145 18.88 -2.19 9.29
CA MET A 145 18.26 -2.35 7.98
C MET A 145 17.25 -1.23 7.73
N ALA A 146 16.40 -0.91 8.72
CA ALA A 146 15.43 0.18 8.60
C ALA A 146 16.12 1.53 8.33
N ASP A 147 17.13 1.88 9.12
CA ASP A 147 17.95 3.09 8.93
C ASP A 147 18.62 3.13 7.55
N SER A 148 19.17 2.00 7.10
CA SER A 148 19.84 1.90 5.80
C SER A 148 18.87 2.11 4.65
N LEU A 149 17.70 1.46 4.69
CA LEU A 149 16.67 1.60 3.67
C LEU A 149 16.11 3.02 3.62
N ALA A 150 15.83 3.63 4.77
CA ALA A 150 15.32 5.01 4.84
C ALA A 150 16.35 6.02 4.32
N LYS A 151 17.65 5.78 4.51
CA LYS A 151 18.74 6.58 3.92
C LYS A 151 18.92 6.39 2.41
N LEU A 152 18.28 5.40 1.79
CA LEU A 152 18.32 5.24 0.34
C LEU A 152 17.40 6.20 -0.41
N ASP A 153 16.42 6.79 0.29
CA ASP A 153 15.48 7.77 -0.24
C ASP A 153 16.20 8.99 -0.85
N PRO A 154 15.94 9.34 -2.12
CA PRO A 154 16.51 10.52 -2.79
C PRO A 154 16.29 11.84 -2.04
N MET A 155 15.12 12.02 -1.41
CA MET A 155 14.84 13.21 -0.60
C MET A 155 15.68 13.26 0.67
N VAL A 156 16.02 12.11 1.24
CA VAL A 156 16.92 12.02 2.40
C VAL A 156 18.38 12.24 1.99
N LYS A 157 18.83 11.58 0.92
CA LYS A 157 20.19 11.75 0.39
C LYS A 157 20.52 13.18 -0.02
N SER A 158 19.53 13.87 -0.57
CA SER A 158 19.67 15.28 -0.97
C SER A 158 19.55 16.26 0.20
N GLY A 159 19.27 15.79 1.42
CA GLY A 159 19.11 16.64 2.61
C GLY A 159 17.83 17.46 2.66
N ASN A 160 16.86 17.17 1.79
CA ASN A 160 15.51 17.76 1.84
C ASN A 160 14.67 17.14 2.97
N LEU A 161 14.93 15.87 3.29
CA LEU A 161 14.38 15.16 4.43
C LEU A 161 15.49 14.67 5.36
N GLU A 162 15.16 14.56 6.63
CA GLU A 162 15.92 13.84 7.65
C GLU A 162 15.09 12.68 8.19
N ILE A 163 15.75 11.61 8.64
CA ILE A 163 15.06 10.44 9.18
C ILE A 163 15.23 10.34 10.69
N GLU A 164 14.20 9.85 11.36
CA GLU A 164 14.23 9.43 12.76
C GLU A 164 13.51 8.09 12.87
N VAL A 165 14.21 7.05 13.36
CA VAL A 165 13.71 5.67 13.32
C VAL A 165 13.56 5.13 14.74
N HIS A 166 12.37 4.60 15.05
CA HIS A 166 12.05 4.02 16.35
C HIS A 166 11.59 2.57 16.22
N PRO A 167 12.04 1.64 17.08
CA PRO A 167 11.41 0.33 17.20
C PRO A 167 9.97 0.50 17.71
N TRP A 168 9.02 -0.15 17.05
CA TRP A 168 7.60 -0.07 17.36
C TRP A 168 6.97 -1.46 17.38
N TRP A 169 6.13 -1.74 18.36
CA TRP A 169 5.48 -3.04 18.52
C TRP A 169 3.99 -2.93 18.24
N THR A 170 3.48 -3.84 17.42
CA THR A 170 2.05 -4.01 17.18
C THR A 170 1.73 -5.48 16.93
N ALA A 171 0.43 -5.83 17.00
CA ALA A 171 -0.02 -7.17 16.67
C ALA A 171 0.30 -7.47 15.20
N LYS A 172 0.81 -8.68 14.93
CA LYS A 172 1.09 -9.12 13.56
C LYS A 172 -0.22 -9.18 12.77
N GLY A 173 -0.25 -8.49 11.64
CA GLY A 173 -1.43 -8.42 10.76
C GLY A 173 -2.43 -7.33 11.14
N GLN A 174 -2.14 -6.49 12.12
CA GLN A 174 -2.99 -5.35 12.47
C GLN A 174 -3.10 -4.37 11.29
N SER A 175 -4.34 -4.04 10.89
CA SER A 175 -4.65 -3.08 9.83
C SER A 175 -5.41 -1.85 10.36
N LEU A 176 -5.39 -0.77 9.58
CA LEU A 176 -6.30 0.37 9.77
C LEU A 176 -7.74 -0.08 9.46
N ARG A 177 -8.72 0.50 10.17
CA ARG A 177 -10.15 0.15 10.08
C ARG A 177 -10.93 1.13 9.23
#